data_AF-A0A5N6UNK1-F1
#
_entry.id   AF-A0A5N6UNK1-F1
#
_cell.length_a   1.000
_cell.length_b   1.000
_cell.length_c   1.000
_cell.angle_alpha   90.00
_cell.angle_beta   90.00
_cell.angle_gamma   90.00
#
_symmetry.space_group_name_H-M   'P 1'
#
loop_
_entity.id
_entity.type
_entity.pdbx_description
1 polymer ?
#
loop_
_entity_poly.entity_id
_entity_poly.type
_entity_poly.pdbx_seq_one_letter_code
_entity_poly.pdbx_strand_id
1 'polypeptide(L)'
;MGSQATPVLRNWETQIDNQIKVSKLCFSTGDFSLNSALVANELMSNVDHVAIFREVHVAIEGASDPINILNELNINSIIPGKSTFEDFKSRIETLKQEQPDKEAWEQTINNAAAEAKQTCVETIDKAANAAKDIIRQLHEDERQPGADIFSKGLKYAMFFFKKVWDAFLAVAQALWDFLRGVWKKLEESWNTIKSWANTAINWIGGSFSIISVEATWQSGHTIDKITAEVGKMIAGLMDQGIRAKDYFMKQRSNGWTFGTSLSPGKNAGPHVDIGDIWKDAIKVYTSATVVV
;
A
#
# COMPACT_ATOMS: atom_id res chain seq x y z
N MET A 1 36.68 5.68 -18.92
CA MET A 1 35.56 4.74 -19.13
C MET A 1 35.30 4.05 -17.81
N GLY A 2 34.28 4.47 -17.06
CA GLY A 2 33.89 3.78 -15.84
C GLY A 2 33.18 2.49 -16.22
N SER A 3 33.66 1.34 -15.75
CA SER A 3 32.91 0.09 -15.93
C SER A 3 31.58 0.26 -15.20
N GLN A 4 30.47 0.23 -15.95
CA GLN A 4 29.17 0.10 -15.32
C GLN A 4 29.20 -1.20 -14.52
N ALA A 5 29.01 -1.10 -13.21
CA ALA A 5 28.94 -2.27 -12.35
C ALA A 5 27.80 -3.14 -12.87
N THR A 6 28.11 -4.36 -13.30
CA THR A 6 27.10 -5.33 -13.69
C THR A 6 26.18 -5.53 -12.50
N PRO A 7 24.86 -5.32 -12.63
CA PRO A 7 23.93 -5.55 -11.54
C PRO A 7 24.12 -6.98 -11.05
N VAL A 8 24.38 -7.16 -9.76
CA VAL A 8 24.33 -8.49 -9.15
C VAL A 8 22.87 -8.92 -9.23
N LEU A 9 22.54 -9.74 -10.23
CA LEU A 9 21.28 -10.46 -10.32
C LEU A 9 21.17 -11.29 -9.04
N ARG A 10 20.37 -10.81 -8.08
CA ARG A 10 20.12 -11.55 -6.85
C ARG A 10 19.30 -12.77 -7.25
N ASN A 11 19.67 -13.95 -6.75
CA ASN A 11 18.79 -15.11 -6.80
C ASN A 11 17.43 -14.72 -6.20
N TRP A 12 16.34 -15.07 -6.87
CA TRP A 12 14.96 -14.83 -6.46
C TRP A 12 14.68 -15.23 -4.99
N GLU A 13 15.31 -16.30 -4.48
CA GLU A 13 15.20 -16.71 -3.07
C GLU A 13 15.79 -15.64 -2.13
N THR A 14 16.96 -15.11 -2.49
CA THR A 14 17.64 -14.06 -1.72
C THR A 14 16.84 -12.76 -1.72
N GLN A 15 16.11 -12.46 -2.79
CA GLN A 15 15.19 -11.33 -2.83
C GLN A 15 14.07 -11.49 -1.80
N ILE A 16 13.40 -12.64 -1.79
CA ILE A 16 12.34 -12.93 -0.83
C ILE A 16 12.89 -12.88 0.60
N ASP A 17 14.03 -13.51 0.87
CA ASP A 17 14.67 -13.50 2.19
C ASP A 17 15.02 -12.10 2.68
N ASN A 18 15.54 -11.25 1.80
CA ASN A 18 15.85 -9.87 2.16
C ASN A 18 14.58 -9.08 2.46
N GLN A 19 13.50 -9.28 1.70
CA GLN A 19 12.22 -8.63 1.97
C GLN A 19 11.66 -9.06 3.33
N ILE A 20 11.71 -10.35 3.67
CA ILE A 20 11.31 -10.86 5.00
C ILE A 20 12.17 -10.23 6.10
N LYS A 21 13.50 -10.18 5.92
CA LYS A 21 14.41 -9.58 6.90
C LYS A 21 14.07 -8.11 7.16
N VAL A 22 13.80 -7.34 6.10
CA VAL A 22 13.33 -5.95 6.22
C VAL A 22 12.01 -5.89 6.97
N SER A 23 11.04 -6.74 6.63
CA SER A 23 9.74 -6.80 7.30
C SER A 23 9.89 -7.06 8.80
N LYS A 24 10.69 -8.07 9.17
CA LYS A 24 10.97 -8.42 10.58
C LYS A 24 11.71 -7.32 11.31
N LEU A 25 12.64 -6.62 10.62
CA LEU A 25 13.32 -5.47 11.18
C LEU A 25 12.32 -4.35 11.51
N CYS A 26 11.39 -4.03 10.60
CA CYS A 26 10.34 -3.04 10.82
C CYS A 26 9.49 -3.38 12.04
N PHE A 27 9.08 -4.63 12.19
CA PHE A 27 8.36 -5.07 13.39
C PHE A 27 9.23 -4.99 14.65
N SER A 28 10.48 -5.43 14.58
CA SER A 28 11.40 -5.46 15.73
C SER A 28 11.64 -4.06 16.31
N THR A 29 11.76 -3.06 15.44
CA THR A 29 12.12 -1.67 15.78
C THR A 29 10.91 -0.75 15.89
N GLY A 30 9.77 -1.11 15.29
CA GLY A 30 8.64 -0.19 15.06
C GLY A 30 8.90 0.84 13.96
N ASP A 31 10.05 0.79 13.27
CA ASP A 31 10.41 1.70 12.18
C ASP A 31 10.10 1.10 10.81
N PHE A 32 9.07 1.63 10.16
CA PHE A 32 8.63 1.21 8.84
C PHE A 32 9.13 2.12 7.70
N SER A 33 10.02 3.07 7.97
CA SER A 33 10.52 4.04 6.98
C SER A 33 11.17 3.36 5.77
N LEU A 34 11.99 2.33 6.02
CA LEU A 34 12.61 1.53 4.96
C LEU A 34 11.57 0.86 4.07
N ASN A 35 10.53 0.25 4.65
CA ASN A 35 9.45 -0.36 3.86
C ASN A 35 8.66 0.69 3.08
N SER A 36 8.39 1.87 3.65
CA SER A 36 7.74 2.97 2.95
C SER A 36 8.56 3.45 1.74
N ALA A 37 9.88 3.55 1.87
CA ALA A 37 10.75 3.89 0.76
C ALA A 37 10.73 2.81 -0.35
N LEU A 38 10.71 1.52 0.01
CA LEU A 38 10.60 0.42 -0.94
C LEU A 38 9.26 0.43 -1.70
N VAL A 39 8.15 0.69 -1.01
CA VAL A 39 6.82 0.83 -1.63
C VAL A 39 6.81 2.04 -2.58
N ALA A 40 7.33 3.19 -2.15
CA ALA A 40 7.39 4.38 -2.99
C ALA A 40 8.22 4.14 -4.26
N ASN A 41 9.39 3.51 -4.13
CA ASN A 41 10.22 3.16 -5.28
C ASN A 41 9.50 2.20 -6.25
N GLU A 42 8.77 1.23 -5.71
CA GLU A 42 7.96 0.29 -6.52
C GLU A 42 6.87 1.03 -7.30
N LEU A 43 6.12 1.91 -6.63
CA LEU A 43 5.08 2.72 -7.26
C LEU A 43 5.63 3.65 -8.35
N MET A 44 6.87 4.12 -8.20
CA MET A 44 7.53 4.96 -9.21
C MET A 44 8.14 4.17 -10.37
N SER A 45 8.37 2.86 -10.21
CA SER A 45 9.14 2.07 -11.18
C SER A 45 8.36 1.76 -12.47
N ASN A 46 7.02 1.94 -12.49
CA ASN A 46 6.13 1.58 -13.59
C ASN A 46 6.31 0.14 -14.12
N VAL A 47 6.94 -0.77 -13.36
CA VAL A 47 7.16 -2.16 -13.78
C VAL A 47 5.88 -2.97 -13.55
N ASP A 48 5.35 -3.54 -14.63
CA ASP A 48 4.23 -4.47 -14.57
C ASP A 48 4.73 -5.91 -14.46
N HIS A 49 5.04 -6.34 -13.24
CA HIS A 49 5.48 -7.70 -12.96
C HIS A 49 4.47 -8.78 -13.35
N VAL A 50 3.17 -8.44 -13.41
CA VAL A 50 2.12 -9.38 -13.85
C VAL A 50 2.21 -9.56 -15.36
N ALA A 51 2.37 -8.48 -16.11
CA ALA A 51 2.61 -8.56 -17.56
C ALA A 51 3.89 -9.34 -17.87
N ILE A 52 5.00 -9.02 -17.21
CA ILE A 52 6.28 -9.73 -17.37
C ILE A 52 6.13 -11.23 -17.07
N PHE A 53 5.44 -11.59 -15.99
CA PHE A 53 5.18 -12.99 -15.67
C PHE A 53 4.34 -13.67 -16.78
N ARG A 54 3.28 -13.03 -17.25
CA ARG A 54 2.41 -13.58 -18.31
C ARG A 54 3.13 -13.74 -19.65
N GLU A 55 4.13 -12.92 -19.94
CA GLU A 55 4.95 -13.04 -21.16
C GLU A 55 5.82 -14.31 -21.15
N VAL A 56 6.30 -14.72 -19.99
CA VAL A 56 7.14 -15.92 -19.84
C VAL A 56 6.36 -17.15 -19.40
N HIS A 57 5.12 -16.97 -18.90
CA HIS A 57 4.35 -18.06 -18.32
C HIS A 57 3.82 -19.03 -19.37
N VAL A 58 4.17 -20.30 -19.23
CA VAL A 58 3.60 -21.38 -20.03
C VAL A 58 2.45 -22.00 -19.24
N ALA A 59 1.21 -21.65 -19.62
CA ALA A 59 0.03 -22.19 -18.96
C ALA A 59 0.00 -23.73 -19.08
N ILE A 60 -0.05 -24.41 -17.93
CA ILE A 60 -0.27 -25.85 -17.85
C ILE A 60 -1.76 -26.09 -17.66
N GLU A 61 -2.38 -26.82 -18.58
CA GLU A 61 -3.81 -27.13 -18.53
C GLU A 61 -4.18 -27.83 -17.21
N GLY A 62 -5.15 -27.27 -16.49
CA GLY A 62 -5.62 -27.79 -15.20
C GLY A 62 -4.79 -27.38 -13.97
N ALA A 63 -3.68 -26.65 -14.12
CA ALA A 63 -2.94 -26.09 -13.00
C ALA A 63 -3.58 -24.78 -12.52
N SER A 64 -3.57 -24.55 -11.20
CA SER A 64 -3.96 -23.27 -10.62
C SER A 64 -2.95 -22.17 -11.02
N ASP A 65 -3.45 -21.00 -11.44
CA ASP A 65 -2.64 -19.86 -11.87
C ASP A 65 -1.71 -19.38 -10.74
N PRO A 66 -0.38 -19.52 -10.89
CA PRO A 66 0.59 -19.13 -9.86
C PRO A 66 0.47 -17.67 -9.44
N ILE A 67 0.05 -16.76 -10.34
CA ILE A 67 -0.17 -15.34 -10.01
C ILE A 67 -1.26 -15.21 -8.96
N ASN A 68 -2.37 -15.94 -9.13
CA ASN A 68 -3.49 -15.90 -8.20
C ASN A 68 -3.09 -16.49 -6.85
N ILE A 69 -2.35 -17.61 -6.83
CA ILE A 69 -1.90 -18.21 -5.57
C ILE A 69 -0.95 -17.28 -4.81
N LEU A 70 0.03 -16.67 -5.50
CA LEU A 70 0.97 -15.74 -4.88
C LEU A 70 0.28 -14.47 -4.35
N ASN A 71 -0.73 -13.97 -5.07
CA ASN A 71 -1.56 -12.87 -4.61
C ASN A 71 -2.43 -13.27 -3.41
N GLU A 72 -3.02 -14.46 -3.43
CA GLU A 72 -3.79 -14.99 -2.30
C GLU A 72 -2.93 -15.17 -1.05
N LEU A 73 -1.69 -15.64 -1.17
CA LEU A 73 -0.76 -15.71 -0.03
C LEU A 73 -0.52 -14.33 0.59
N ASN A 74 -0.33 -13.31 -0.25
CA ASN A 74 -0.16 -11.93 0.22
C ASN A 74 -1.45 -11.36 0.84
N ILE A 75 -2.61 -11.62 0.25
CA ILE A 75 -3.93 -11.22 0.81
C ILE A 75 -4.17 -11.92 2.15
N ASN A 76 -3.91 -13.22 2.22
CA ASN A 76 -4.05 -14.01 3.44
C ASN A 76 -3.10 -13.55 4.53
N SER A 77 -1.97 -12.91 4.18
CA SER A 77 -1.09 -12.31 5.17
C SER A 77 -1.71 -11.09 5.87
N ILE A 78 -2.61 -10.36 5.21
CA ILE A 78 -3.27 -9.17 5.77
C ILE A 78 -4.34 -9.56 6.81
N ILE A 79 -5.01 -10.71 6.59
CA ILE A 79 -6.16 -11.13 7.40
C ILE A 79 -5.82 -11.24 8.89
N PRO A 80 -4.73 -11.91 9.32
CA PRO A 80 -4.34 -11.95 10.72
C PRO A 80 -4.10 -10.57 11.33
N GLY A 81 -3.43 -9.65 10.62
CA GLY A 81 -3.19 -8.30 11.15
C GLY A 81 -4.48 -7.49 11.36
N LYS A 82 -5.49 -7.70 10.51
CA LYS A 82 -6.83 -7.14 10.73
C LYS A 82 -7.49 -7.76 11.95
N SER A 83 -7.46 -9.10 12.07
CA SER A 83 -8.03 -9.83 13.20
C SER A 83 -7.39 -9.39 14.53
N THR A 84 -6.06 -9.26 14.59
CA THR A 84 -5.42 -8.86 15.85
C THR A 84 -5.77 -7.44 16.27
N PHE A 85 -6.03 -6.53 15.32
CA PHE A 85 -6.55 -5.21 15.68
C PHE A 85 -8.02 -5.26 16.13
N GLU A 86 -8.85 -6.14 15.56
CA GLU A 86 -10.21 -6.41 16.07
C GLU A 86 -10.15 -6.90 17.53
N ASP A 87 -9.27 -7.87 17.81
CA ASP A 87 -9.05 -8.40 19.16
C ASP A 87 -8.55 -7.32 20.11
N PHE A 88 -7.60 -6.49 19.68
CA PHE A 88 -7.13 -5.34 20.45
C PHE A 88 -8.28 -4.38 20.78
N LYS A 89 -9.06 -3.98 19.76
CA LYS A 89 -10.23 -3.11 19.96
C LYS A 89 -11.18 -3.70 20.99
N SER A 90 -11.47 -4.99 20.90
CA SER A 90 -12.34 -5.69 21.85
C SER A 90 -11.77 -5.69 23.27
N ARG A 91 -10.47 -5.98 23.47
CA ARG A 91 -9.82 -5.93 24.80
C ARG A 91 -9.89 -4.53 25.41
N ILE A 92 -9.66 -3.49 24.61
CA ILE A 92 -9.74 -2.10 25.04
C ILE A 92 -11.19 -1.73 25.39
N GLU A 93 -12.18 -2.21 24.64
CA GLU A 93 -13.60 -2.04 24.98
C GLU A 93 -13.99 -2.75 26.29
N THR A 94 -13.41 -3.91 26.60
CA THR A 94 -13.62 -4.61 27.87
C THR A 94 -13.03 -3.84 29.05
N LEU A 95 -11.77 -3.41 28.95
CA LEU A 95 -11.12 -2.61 30.00
C LEU A 95 -11.90 -1.34 30.34
N LYS A 96 -12.56 -0.73 29.35
CA LYS A 96 -13.43 0.43 29.57
C LYS A 96 -14.53 0.14 30.60
N GLN A 97 -15.11 -1.04 30.52
CA GLN A 97 -16.22 -1.44 31.37
C GLN A 97 -15.74 -1.72 32.79
N GLU A 98 -14.53 -2.29 32.90
CA GLU A 98 -13.90 -2.65 34.18
C GLU A 98 -13.31 -1.45 34.92
N GLN A 99 -13.05 -0.33 34.21
CA GLN A 99 -12.41 0.88 34.75
C GLN A 99 -11.15 0.61 35.60
N PRO A 100 -10.20 -0.22 35.13
CA PRO A 100 -9.01 -0.51 35.90
C PRO A 100 -8.08 0.71 35.90
N ASP A 101 -7.04 0.66 36.75
CA ASP A 101 -6.05 1.71 36.82
C ASP A 101 -5.20 1.83 35.54
N LYS A 102 -4.42 2.90 35.47
CA LYS A 102 -3.57 3.21 34.33
C LYS A 102 -2.58 2.09 33.99
N GLU A 103 -2.06 1.39 35.00
CA GLU A 103 -1.07 0.32 34.81
C GLU A 103 -1.68 -0.87 34.07
N ALA A 104 -2.91 -1.26 34.43
CA ALA A 104 -3.63 -2.32 33.73
C ALA A 104 -3.93 -1.98 32.25
N TRP A 105 -4.24 -0.70 31.97
CA TRP A 105 -4.39 -0.21 30.60
C TRP A 105 -3.09 -0.32 29.80
N GLU A 106 -2.00 0.22 30.34
CA GLU A 106 -0.68 0.18 29.69
C GLU A 106 -0.24 -1.26 29.41
N GLN A 107 -0.38 -2.15 30.40
CA GLN A 107 -0.03 -3.56 30.26
C GLN A 107 -0.84 -4.23 29.15
N THR A 108 -2.14 -3.98 29.08
CA THR A 108 -3.00 -4.60 28.05
C THR A 108 -2.69 -4.10 26.65
N ILE A 109 -2.41 -2.79 26.48
CA ILE A 109 -1.99 -2.25 25.18
C ILE A 109 -0.65 -2.87 24.76
N ASN A 110 0.32 -2.89 25.67
CA ASN A 110 1.66 -3.43 25.37
C ASN A 110 1.60 -4.91 25.01
N ASN A 111 0.81 -5.71 25.74
CA ASN A 111 0.61 -7.13 25.45
C ASN A 111 -0.06 -7.33 24.08
N ALA A 112 -1.14 -6.59 23.79
CA ALA A 112 -1.82 -6.69 22.50
C ALA A 112 -0.92 -6.25 21.31
N ALA A 113 -0.11 -5.21 21.49
CA ALA A 113 0.85 -4.76 20.48
C ALA A 113 1.95 -5.81 20.26
N ALA A 114 2.44 -6.46 21.32
CA ALA A 114 3.43 -7.52 21.23
C ALA A 114 2.88 -8.77 20.54
N GLU A 115 1.66 -9.19 20.88
CA GLU A 115 0.94 -10.29 20.22
C GLU A 115 0.72 -9.99 18.73
N ALA A 116 0.23 -8.79 18.39
CA ALA A 116 0.04 -8.37 16.99
C ALA A 116 1.34 -8.43 16.19
N LYS A 117 2.43 -7.95 16.77
CA LYS A 117 3.76 -8.01 16.17
C LYS A 117 4.18 -9.46 15.90
N GLN A 118 4.02 -10.34 16.88
CA GLN A 118 4.37 -11.75 16.74
C GLN A 118 3.51 -12.43 15.66
N THR A 119 2.19 -12.27 15.71
CA THR A 119 1.26 -12.84 14.72
C THR A 119 1.59 -12.38 13.30
N CYS A 120 1.90 -11.10 13.10
CA CYS A 120 2.27 -10.58 11.78
C CYS A 120 3.60 -11.18 11.29
N VAL A 121 4.61 -11.29 12.16
CA VAL A 121 5.90 -11.91 11.80
C VAL A 121 5.72 -13.38 11.41
N GLU A 122 4.99 -14.16 12.20
CA GLU A 122 4.73 -15.57 11.91
C GLU A 122 3.95 -15.76 10.61
N THR A 123 2.99 -14.87 10.35
CA THR A 123 2.19 -14.89 9.12
C THR A 123 3.04 -14.60 7.89
N ILE A 124 3.94 -13.63 7.97
CA ILE A 124 4.88 -13.31 6.88
C ILE A 124 5.84 -14.47 6.63
N ASP A 125 6.40 -15.07 7.69
CA ASP A 125 7.29 -16.24 7.57
C ASP A 125 6.55 -17.41 6.88
N LYS A 126 5.30 -17.69 7.26
CA LYS A 126 4.46 -18.72 6.61
C LYS A 126 4.18 -18.42 5.14
N ALA A 127 3.74 -17.20 4.83
CA ALA A 127 3.43 -16.78 3.46
C ALA A 127 4.66 -16.85 2.56
N ALA A 128 5.82 -16.43 3.07
CA ALA A 128 7.04 -16.44 2.29
C ALA A 128 7.62 -17.84 2.07
N ASN A 129 7.51 -18.74 3.04
CA ASN A 129 7.88 -20.14 2.83
C ASN A 129 6.97 -20.80 1.79
N ALA A 130 5.66 -20.61 1.89
CA ALA A 130 4.71 -21.10 0.89
C ALA A 130 4.99 -20.53 -0.51
N ALA A 131 5.30 -19.24 -0.61
CA ALA A 131 5.66 -18.60 -1.87
C ALA A 131 6.93 -19.20 -2.48
N LYS A 132 7.98 -19.45 -1.68
CA LYS A 132 9.20 -20.12 -2.16
C LYS A 132 8.91 -21.53 -2.68
N ASP A 133 8.04 -22.28 -2.00
CA ASP A 133 7.69 -23.64 -2.42
C ASP A 133 6.92 -23.66 -3.73
N ILE A 134 6.06 -22.66 -3.99
CA ILE A 134 5.40 -22.46 -5.29
C ILE A 134 6.42 -22.05 -6.36
N ILE A 135 7.25 -21.05 -6.07
CA ILE A 135 8.20 -20.50 -7.04
C ILE A 135 9.24 -21.54 -7.47
N ARG A 136 9.66 -22.46 -6.58
CA ARG A 136 10.54 -23.58 -6.94
C ARG A 136 9.95 -24.51 -7.99
N GLN A 137 8.62 -24.65 -8.02
CA GLN A 137 7.91 -25.52 -8.95
C GLN A 137 7.73 -24.88 -10.34
N LEU A 138 7.95 -23.57 -10.45
CA LEU A 138 7.90 -22.85 -11.72
C LEU A 138 9.13 -23.17 -12.60
N HIS A 139 8.99 -22.94 -13.90
CA HIS A 139 10.11 -22.96 -14.83
C HIS A 139 11.16 -21.91 -14.44
N GLU A 140 12.43 -22.15 -14.78
CA GLU A 140 13.56 -21.34 -14.29
C GLU A 140 13.42 -19.85 -14.63
N ASP A 141 12.90 -19.54 -15.81
CA ASP A 141 12.60 -18.20 -16.32
C ASP A 141 11.39 -17.53 -15.64
N GLU A 142 10.46 -18.30 -15.09
CA GLU A 142 9.29 -17.81 -14.35
C GLU A 142 9.59 -17.51 -12.87
N ARG A 143 10.68 -18.02 -12.32
CA ARG A 143 10.95 -17.94 -10.86
C ARG A 143 11.17 -16.52 -10.38
N GLN A 144 11.95 -15.74 -11.12
CA GLN A 144 12.23 -14.36 -10.77
C GLN A 144 10.97 -13.48 -10.88
N PRO A 145 10.20 -13.51 -12.00
CA PRO A 145 8.89 -12.85 -12.07
C PRO A 145 7.92 -13.28 -10.95
N GLY A 146 7.90 -14.56 -10.57
CA GLY A 146 7.08 -15.03 -9.44
C GLY A 146 7.51 -14.42 -8.11
N ALA A 147 8.82 -14.32 -7.86
CA ALA A 147 9.35 -13.64 -6.69
C ALA A 147 9.06 -12.13 -6.68
N ASP A 148 9.04 -11.48 -7.85
CA ASP A 148 8.68 -10.07 -7.99
C ASP A 148 7.21 -9.81 -7.65
N ILE A 149 6.30 -10.65 -8.15
CA ILE A 149 4.87 -10.63 -7.78
C ILE A 149 4.70 -10.78 -6.27
N PHE A 150 5.32 -11.81 -5.68
CA PHE A 150 5.22 -12.03 -4.23
C PHE A 150 5.79 -10.84 -3.44
N SER A 151 6.97 -10.36 -3.82
CA SER A 151 7.64 -9.25 -3.14
C SER A 151 6.82 -7.97 -3.20
N LYS A 152 6.20 -7.67 -4.34
CA LYS A 152 5.30 -6.52 -4.50
C LYS A 152 4.09 -6.63 -3.57
N GLY A 153 3.42 -7.78 -3.55
CA GLY A 153 2.28 -7.97 -2.65
C GLY A 153 2.67 -7.89 -1.17
N LEU A 154 3.83 -8.42 -0.79
CA LEU A 154 4.33 -8.34 0.58
C LEU A 154 4.64 -6.89 1.00
N LYS A 155 5.19 -6.05 0.10
CA LYS A 155 5.39 -4.62 0.36
C LYS A 155 4.07 -3.92 0.69
N TYR A 156 2.98 -4.26 0.00
CA TYR A 156 1.65 -3.72 0.27
C TYR A 156 1.07 -4.22 1.60
N ALA A 157 1.24 -5.51 1.92
CA ALA A 157 0.88 -6.04 3.23
C ALA A 157 1.65 -5.34 4.37
N MET A 158 2.95 -5.11 4.19
CA MET A 158 3.78 -4.37 5.14
C MET A 158 3.36 -2.91 5.31
N PHE A 159 2.90 -2.27 4.24
CA PHE A 159 2.33 -0.93 4.34
C PHE A 159 1.04 -0.93 5.19
N PHE A 160 0.19 -1.94 5.03
CA PHE A 160 -0.98 -2.13 5.90
C PHE A 160 -0.56 -2.34 7.37
N PHE A 161 0.41 -3.21 7.64
CA PHE A 161 0.87 -3.45 9.02
C PHE A 161 1.45 -2.21 9.68
N LYS A 162 2.14 -1.35 8.93
CA LYS A 162 2.54 -0.02 9.44
C LYS A 162 1.33 0.75 9.98
N LYS A 163 0.20 0.75 9.25
CA LYS A 163 -1.00 1.47 9.67
C LYS A 163 -1.64 0.88 10.92
N VAL A 164 -1.60 -0.45 11.05
CA VAL A 164 -1.99 -1.14 12.28
C VAL A 164 -1.09 -0.70 13.44
N TRP A 165 0.23 -0.66 13.24
CA TRP A 165 1.18 -0.22 14.25
C TRP A 165 1.01 1.26 14.64
N ASP A 166 0.85 2.16 13.66
CA ASP A 166 0.58 3.58 13.88
C ASP A 166 -0.68 3.77 14.74
N ALA A 167 -1.71 2.93 14.54
CA ALA A 167 -2.93 2.94 15.35
C ALA A 167 -2.71 2.49 16.79
N PHE A 168 -1.93 1.42 17.02
CA PHE A 168 -1.54 1.02 18.37
C PHE A 168 -0.83 2.17 19.11
N LEU A 169 0.13 2.83 18.46
CA LEU A 169 0.84 3.98 19.03
C LEU A 169 -0.10 5.15 19.31
N ALA A 170 -1.05 5.43 18.42
CA ALA A 170 -2.03 6.50 18.63
C ALA A 170 -2.94 6.22 19.84
N VAL A 171 -3.36 4.97 20.03
CA VAL A 171 -4.17 4.57 21.20
C VAL A 171 -3.33 4.61 22.48
N ALA A 172 -2.06 4.15 22.43
CA ALA A 172 -1.13 4.23 23.56
C ALA A 172 -0.84 5.69 23.96
N GLN A 173 -0.66 6.60 23.00
CA GLN A 173 -0.51 8.03 23.26
C GLN A 173 -1.79 8.62 23.86
N ALA A 174 -2.97 8.24 23.33
CA ALA A 174 -4.24 8.72 23.86
C ALA A 174 -4.53 8.23 25.29
N LEU A 175 -3.94 7.11 25.74
CA LEU A 175 -3.98 6.70 27.16
C LEU A 175 -3.25 7.69 28.08
N TRP A 176 -2.25 8.42 27.57
CA TRP A 176 -1.64 9.50 28.35
C TRP A 176 -2.61 10.69 28.54
N ASP A 177 -3.52 10.89 27.59
CA ASP A 177 -4.64 11.84 27.66
C ASP A 177 -5.90 11.23 28.35
N PHE A 178 -5.73 10.01 28.87
CA PHE A 178 -6.56 9.11 29.64
C PHE A 178 -7.86 8.56 29.01
N LEU A 179 -9.09 9.08 29.20
CA LEU A 179 -10.27 8.20 28.93
C LEU A 179 -11.44 8.76 28.10
N ARG A 180 -11.39 10.00 27.60
CA ARG A 180 -12.37 10.47 26.58
C ARG A 180 -11.81 10.49 25.16
N GLY A 181 -10.52 10.77 24.98
CA GLY A 181 -9.88 10.84 23.66
C GLY A 181 -9.65 9.47 23.01
N VAL A 182 -9.39 8.45 23.83
CA VAL A 182 -9.10 7.07 23.38
C VAL A 182 -10.20 6.50 22.50
N TRP A 183 -11.48 6.72 22.84
CA TRP A 183 -12.59 6.09 22.10
C TRP A 183 -12.75 6.61 20.69
N LYS A 184 -12.75 7.93 20.54
CA LYS A 184 -12.79 8.56 19.23
C LYS A 184 -11.58 8.12 18.40
N LYS A 185 -10.39 8.05 19.00
CA LYS A 185 -9.17 7.59 18.33
C LYS A 185 -9.21 6.12 17.95
N LEU A 186 -9.78 5.27 18.78
CA LEU A 186 -9.94 3.85 18.52
C LEU A 186 -10.92 3.61 17.35
N GLU A 187 -12.05 4.31 17.33
CA GLU A 187 -13.01 4.26 16.22
C GLU A 187 -12.43 4.80 14.91
N GLU A 188 -11.73 5.95 14.97
CA GLU A 188 -11.02 6.54 13.82
C GLU A 188 -9.96 5.58 13.27
N SER A 189 -9.14 5.00 14.16
CA SER A 189 -8.10 4.04 13.82
C SER A 189 -8.70 2.77 13.22
N TRP A 190 -9.81 2.30 13.77
CA TRP A 190 -10.48 1.11 13.27
C TRP A 190 -11.01 1.26 11.85
N ASN A 191 -11.74 2.36 11.61
CA ASN A 191 -12.24 2.69 10.28
C ASN A 191 -11.11 2.87 9.27
N THR A 192 -9.99 3.44 9.72
CA THR A 192 -8.77 3.60 8.94
C THR A 192 -8.15 2.24 8.59
N ILE A 193 -8.02 1.33 9.56
CA ILE A 193 -7.47 -0.02 9.35
C ILE A 193 -8.32 -0.84 8.39
N LYS A 194 -9.65 -0.86 8.55
CA LYS A 194 -10.53 -1.54 7.57
C LYS A 194 -10.32 -1.00 6.16
N SER A 195 -10.25 0.33 6.03
CA SER A 195 -10.04 0.97 4.73
C SER A 195 -8.68 0.60 4.12
N TRP A 196 -7.63 0.51 4.93
CA TRP A 196 -6.29 0.14 4.47
C TRP A 196 -6.15 -1.34 4.17
N ALA A 197 -6.81 -2.23 4.91
CA ALA A 197 -6.88 -3.65 4.59
C ALA A 197 -7.48 -3.84 3.20
N ASN A 198 -8.63 -3.23 2.94
CA ASN A 198 -9.27 -3.28 1.61
C ASN A 198 -8.39 -2.66 0.53
N THR A 199 -7.69 -1.56 0.84
CA THR A 199 -6.76 -0.92 -0.12
C THR A 199 -5.61 -1.86 -0.47
N ALA A 200 -4.97 -2.49 0.52
CA ALA A 200 -3.87 -3.41 0.29
C ALA A 200 -4.32 -4.68 -0.45
N ILE A 201 -5.49 -5.24 -0.10
CA ILE A 201 -6.10 -6.36 -0.82
C ILE A 201 -6.34 -6.00 -2.28
N ASN A 202 -6.92 -4.83 -2.55
CA ASN A 202 -7.17 -4.39 -3.92
C ASN A 202 -5.88 -4.12 -4.70
N TRP A 203 -4.82 -3.60 -4.04
CA TRP A 203 -3.49 -3.45 -4.64
C TRP A 203 -2.85 -4.79 -5.00
N ILE A 204 -2.99 -5.79 -4.14
CA ILE A 204 -2.46 -7.14 -4.39
C ILE A 204 -3.26 -7.84 -5.50
N GLY A 205 -4.59 -7.79 -5.44
CA GLY A 205 -5.46 -8.43 -6.42
C GLY A 205 -5.53 -7.72 -7.78
N GLY A 206 -4.65 -6.74 -8.05
CA GLY A 206 -4.60 -6.02 -9.33
C GLY A 206 -5.85 -5.21 -9.64
N SER A 207 -6.78 -5.05 -8.70
CA SER A 207 -8.05 -4.32 -8.86
C SER A 207 -7.88 -2.81 -8.70
N PHE A 208 -6.64 -2.32 -8.71
CA PHE A 208 -6.29 -0.93 -8.48
C PHE A 208 -5.41 -0.43 -9.63
N SER A 209 -5.98 0.40 -10.50
CA SER A 209 -5.21 1.24 -11.41
C SER A 209 -4.78 2.50 -10.66
N ILE A 210 -3.58 2.50 -10.07
CA ILE A 210 -2.90 3.77 -9.78
C ILE A 210 -2.44 4.29 -11.13
N ILE A 211 -3.24 5.15 -11.74
CA ILE A 211 -2.79 5.86 -12.94
C ILE A 211 -2.02 7.07 -12.43
N SER A 212 -0.71 7.05 -12.65
CA SER A 212 0.09 8.27 -12.60
C SER A 212 -0.28 9.07 -13.83
N VAL A 213 -0.89 10.23 -13.60
CA VAL A 213 -1.44 11.04 -14.67
C VAL A 213 -0.79 12.41 -14.68
N GLU A 214 -0.33 12.86 -15.85
CA GLU A 214 0.34 14.15 -16.01
C GLU A 214 -0.51 15.15 -16.83
N ALA A 215 -0.56 16.40 -16.35
CA ALA A 215 -1.13 17.54 -17.05
C ALA A 215 0.00 18.56 -17.31
N THR A 216 0.09 19.09 -18.53
CA THR A 216 1.11 20.11 -18.88
C THR A 216 0.47 21.42 -19.35
N TRP A 217 0.91 22.55 -18.76
CA TRP A 217 0.55 23.90 -19.20
C TRP A 217 1.69 24.49 -20.03
N GLN A 218 1.37 25.12 -21.16
CA GLN A 218 2.35 25.81 -22.01
C GLN A 218 2.92 27.08 -21.33
N SER A 219 4.11 27.50 -21.79
CA SER A 219 4.82 28.70 -21.32
C SER A 219 3.93 29.95 -21.34
N GLY A 220 3.92 30.71 -20.24
CA GLY A 220 3.14 31.96 -20.09
C GLY A 220 2.06 31.90 -19.00
N HIS A 221 1.77 30.72 -18.45
CA HIS A 221 0.87 30.56 -17.30
C HIS A 221 1.57 30.91 -15.98
N THR A 222 0.92 31.70 -15.12
CA THR A 222 1.38 31.96 -13.75
C THR A 222 1.05 30.78 -12.85
N ILE A 223 1.85 30.59 -11.79
CA ILE A 223 1.63 29.53 -10.80
C ILE A 223 0.27 29.66 -10.11
N ASP A 224 -0.23 30.87 -9.92
CA ASP A 224 -1.55 31.13 -9.32
C ASP A 224 -2.69 30.61 -10.21
N LYS A 225 -2.58 30.85 -11.53
CA LYS A 225 -3.57 30.36 -12.50
C LYS A 225 -3.59 28.83 -12.54
N ILE A 226 -2.41 28.20 -12.56
CA ILE A 226 -2.27 26.74 -12.57
C ILE A 226 -2.85 26.14 -11.29
N THR A 227 -2.51 26.72 -10.14
CA THR A 227 -3.00 26.27 -8.83
C THR A 227 -4.53 26.34 -8.73
N ALA A 228 -5.13 27.41 -9.28
CA ALA A 228 -6.59 27.55 -9.33
C ALA A 228 -7.27 26.50 -10.22
N GLU A 229 -6.69 26.19 -11.38
CA GLU A 229 -7.20 25.16 -12.31
C GLU A 229 -7.05 23.75 -11.72
N VAL A 230 -5.89 23.44 -11.13
CA VAL A 230 -5.65 22.18 -10.40
C VAL A 230 -6.65 22.02 -9.25
N GLY A 231 -6.91 23.09 -8.48
CA GLY A 231 -7.89 23.06 -7.40
C GLY A 231 -9.29 22.71 -7.87
N LYS A 232 -9.74 23.29 -9.00
CA LYS A 232 -11.04 22.95 -9.62
C LYS A 232 -11.09 21.52 -10.12
N MET A 233 -10.03 21.06 -10.75
CA MET A 233 -9.91 19.69 -11.24
C MET A 233 -9.98 18.67 -10.10
N ILE A 234 -9.23 18.87 -9.02
CA ILE A 234 -9.26 18.00 -7.84
C ILE A 234 -10.66 17.99 -7.21
N ALA A 235 -11.30 19.16 -7.07
CA ALA A 235 -12.67 19.24 -6.55
C ALA A 235 -13.66 18.46 -7.42
N GLY A 236 -13.59 18.61 -8.75
CA GLY A 236 -14.45 17.88 -9.68
C GLY A 236 -14.21 16.37 -9.68
N LEU A 237 -12.97 15.92 -9.48
CA LEU A 237 -12.65 14.51 -9.28
C LEU A 237 -13.24 13.99 -7.97
N MET A 238 -13.14 14.77 -6.89
CA MET A 238 -13.72 14.41 -5.58
C MET A 238 -15.25 14.31 -5.62
N ASP A 239 -15.93 15.17 -6.36
CA ASP A 239 -17.39 15.11 -6.57
C ASP A 239 -17.81 13.84 -7.31
N GLN A 240 -16.96 13.35 -8.22
CA GLN A 240 -17.12 12.06 -8.91
C GLN A 240 -16.70 10.86 -8.06
N GLY A 241 -16.38 11.11 -6.78
CA GLY A 241 -15.92 10.09 -5.87
C GLY A 241 -14.51 9.60 -6.16
N ILE A 242 -13.67 10.32 -6.90
CA ILE A 242 -12.27 10.01 -7.16
C ILE A 242 -11.37 10.79 -6.20
N ARG A 243 -10.40 10.11 -5.60
CA ARG A 243 -9.43 10.69 -4.66
C ARG A 243 -8.09 10.88 -5.36
N ALA A 244 -7.65 12.12 -5.47
CA ALA A 244 -6.27 12.46 -5.75
C ALA A 244 -5.41 12.18 -4.51
N LYS A 245 -4.33 11.43 -4.70
CA LYS A 245 -3.29 11.15 -3.72
C LYS A 245 -1.97 11.63 -4.31
N ASP A 246 -1.10 12.16 -3.44
CA ASP A 246 0.27 12.52 -3.77
C ASP A 246 0.38 13.36 -5.05
N TYR A 247 0.18 14.67 -4.90
CA TYR A 247 0.33 15.60 -6.02
C TYR A 247 1.70 16.27 -5.99
N PHE A 248 2.28 16.44 -7.17
CA PHE A 248 3.48 17.25 -7.36
C PHE A 248 3.26 18.22 -8.51
N MET A 249 3.94 19.35 -8.42
CA MET A 249 3.98 20.35 -9.47
C MET A 249 5.43 20.69 -9.75
N LYS A 250 5.83 20.64 -11.02
CA LYS A 250 7.22 20.85 -11.45
C LYS A 250 7.27 21.83 -12.61
N GLN A 251 8.09 22.86 -12.48
CA GLN A 251 8.42 23.75 -13.59
C GLN A 251 9.42 23.05 -14.52
N ARG A 252 9.12 23.01 -15.81
CA ARG A 252 9.98 22.51 -16.90
C ARG A 252 10.29 23.64 -17.88
N SER A 253 11.22 23.42 -18.80
CA SER A 253 11.61 24.40 -19.82
C SER A 253 10.45 24.79 -20.75
N ASN A 254 9.46 23.91 -20.91
CA ASN A 254 8.28 24.10 -21.76
C ASN A 254 7.00 24.49 -20.99
N GLY A 255 7.09 24.76 -19.68
CA GLY A 255 5.96 25.19 -18.86
C GLY A 255 5.88 24.47 -17.51
N TRP A 256 4.68 24.10 -17.08
CA TRP A 256 4.46 23.45 -15.79
C TRP A 256 3.83 22.07 -15.98
N THR A 257 4.28 21.11 -15.18
CA THR A 257 3.69 19.77 -15.12
C THR A 257 3.06 19.56 -13.75
N PHE A 258 1.84 19.05 -13.73
CA PHE A 258 1.18 18.53 -12.54
C PHE A 258 1.04 17.01 -12.67
N GLY A 259 1.42 16.28 -11.63
CA GLY A 259 1.21 14.85 -11.55
C GLY A 259 0.48 14.49 -10.26
N THR A 260 -0.42 13.51 -10.32
CA THR A 260 -1.07 12.95 -9.13
C THR A 260 -1.34 11.47 -9.32
N SER A 261 -1.38 10.72 -8.23
CA SER A 261 -1.96 9.38 -8.21
C SER A 261 -3.46 9.47 -8.00
N LEU A 262 -4.25 8.81 -8.84
CA LEU A 262 -5.70 8.75 -8.66
C LEU A 262 -6.12 7.43 -8.02
N SER A 263 -7.23 7.47 -7.26
CA SER A 263 -7.85 6.27 -6.72
C SER A 263 -9.37 6.41 -6.65
N PRO A 264 -10.14 5.34 -6.90
CA PRO A 264 -11.57 5.35 -6.64
C PRO A 264 -11.80 5.59 -5.15
N GLY A 265 -12.66 6.55 -4.83
CA GLY A 265 -13.21 6.73 -3.50
C GLY A 265 -14.33 5.72 -3.23
N LYS A 266 -14.82 5.68 -1.99
CA LYS A 266 -15.81 4.70 -1.53
C LYS A 266 -17.13 4.68 -2.32
N ASN A 267 -17.40 5.73 -3.11
CA ASN A 267 -18.63 5.90 -3.88
C ASN A 267 -18.42 5.71 -5.39
N ALA A 268 -17.19 5.48 -5.84
CA ALA A 268 -16.91 5.21 -7.25
C ALA A 268 -17.39 3.78 -7.58
N GLY A 269 -18.14 3.63 -8.68
CA GLY A 269 -18.63 2.33 -9.13
C GLY A 269 -17.48 1.36 -9.50
N PRO A 270 -17.76 0.05 -9.55
CA PRO A 270 -16.73 -1.00 -9.74
C PRO A 270 -16.02 -1.01 -11.10
N HIS A 271 -16.38 -0.14 -12.04
CA HIS A 271 -15.89 -0.14 -13.42
C HIS A 271 -15.46 1.24 -13.94
N VAL A 272 -15.00 2.12 -13.05
CA VAL A 272 -14.57 3.45 -13.45
C VAL A 272 -13.19 3.40 -14.11
N ASP A 273 -13.12 3.74 -15.41
CA ASP A 273 -11.86 4.02 -16.10
C ASP A 273 -11.32 5.38 -15.63
N ILE A 274 -10.43 5.32 -14.66
CA ILE A 274 -9.80 6.48 -14.04
C ILE A 274 -9.01 7.31 -15.07
N GLY A 275 -8.52 6.69 -16.14
CA GLY A 275 -7.71 7.34 -17.16
C GLY A 275 -8.56 8.27 -18.01
N ASP A 276 -9.76 7.83 -18.38
CA ASP A 276 -10.72 8.63 -19.12
C ASP A 276 -11.34 9.73 -18.26
N ILE A 277 -11.67 9.43 -16.99
CA ILE A 277 -12.12 10.47 -16.04
C ILE A 277 -11.06 11.56 -15.86
N TRP A 278 -9.78 11.20 -15.81
CA TRP A 278 -8.71 12.18 -15.72
C TRP A 278 -8.60 13.05 -16.98
N LYS A 279 -8.65 12.45 -18.17
CA LYS A 279 -8.64 13.18 -19.44
C LYS A 279 -9.80 14.17 -19.51
N ASP A 280 -11.00 13.73 -19.11
CA ASP A 280 -12.19 14.57 -19.06
C ASP A 280 -12.05 15.68 -18.02
N ALA A 281 -11.52 15.39 -16.83
CA ALA A 281 -11.28 16.39 -15.80
C ALA A 281 -10.28 17.46 -16.24
N ILE A 282 -9.18 17.09 -16.90
CA ILE A 282 -8.24 18.06 -17.50
C ILE A 282 -8.96 18.95 -18.51
N LYS A 283 -9.72 18.34 -19.43
CA LYS A 283 -10.42 19.05 -20.51
C LYS A 283 -11.49 20.01 -19.99
N VAL A 284 -12.17 19.65 -18.91
CA VAL A 284 -13.27 20.43 -18.32
C VAL A 284 -12.75 21.53 -17.40
N TYR A 285 -11.74 21.25 -16.57
CA TYR A 285 -11.37 22.14 -15.47
C TYR A 285 -10.09 22.93 -15.69
N THR A 286 -9.30 22.60 -16.73
CA THR A 286 -7.98 23.19 -16.95
C THR A 286 -7.75 23.61 -18.40
N SER A 287 -6.70 24.40 -18.61
CA SER A 287 -6.15 24.72 -19.93
C SER A 287 -4.98 23.82 -20.34
N ALA A 288 -4.68 22.79 -19.54
CA ALA A 288 -3.57 21.88 -19.78
C ALA A 288 -3.85 20.89 -20.91
N THR A 289 -2.78 20.35 -21.49
CA THR A 289 -2.85 19.16 -22.35
C THR A 289 -2.54 17.92 -21.54
N VAL A 290 -3.30 16.85 -21.77
CA VAL A 290 -3.03 15.53 -21.17
C VAL A 290 -1.73 14.98 -21.75
N VAL A 291 -0.83 14.53 -20.88
CA VAL A 291 0.31 13.69 -21.25
C VAL A 291 0.02 12.32 -20.64
N VAL A 292 -0.36 11.36 -21.48
CA VAL A 292 -0.59 9.96 -21.08
C VAL A 292 0.74 9.22 -21.08
#